data_AF-W7A7C2-F1
#
_entry.id   AF-W7A7C2-F1
#
_cell.length_a   1.000
_cell.length_b   1.000
_cell.length_c   1.000
_cell.angle_alpha   90.00
_cell.angle_beta   90.00
_cell.angle_gamma   90.00
#
_symmetry.space_group_name_H-M   'P 1'
#
loop_
_entity.id
_entity.type
_entity.pdbx_description
1 polymer ?
#
loop_
_entity_poly.entity_id
_entity_poly.type
_entity_poly.pdbx_seq_one_letter_code
_entity_poly.pdbx_strand_id
1 'polypeptide(L)'
;MKPEVINANDDSKDYSRWKIIYPNYLNKKKKVKEGRKINLNYCVADPSIDEIALACKELKVQCVVEKNKYYPRDWLVEGRIRIKMPDAESSNIFSKFALMKQIGLKLQTIKANVEPTVAVNANSAAKKKKKKKNKD
;
A
#
# COMPACT_ATOMS: atom_id res chain seq x y z
N MET A 1 -20.59 3.11 -9.41
CA MET A 1 -19.57 2.28 -10.10
C MET A 1 -18.75 1.52 -9.07
N LYS A 2 -18.52 0.22 -9.27
CA LYS A 2 -17.67 -0.60 -8.40
C LYS A 2 -16.19 -0.27 -8.70
N PRO A 3 -15.33 -0.01 -7.69
CA PRO A 3 -13.89 0.10 -7.94
C PRO A 3 -13.35 -1.27 -8.35
N GLU A 4 -12.98 -1.43 -9.61
CA GLU A 4 -12.27 -2.61 -10.10
C GLU A 4 -10.80 -2.52 -9.70
N VAL A 5 -10.32 -3.49 -8.93
CA VAL A 5 -8.89 -3.73 -8.76
C VAL A 5 -8.47 -4.60 -9.94
N ILE A 6 -7.98 -3.97 -10.99
CA ILE A 6 -7.59 -4.65 -12.22
C ILE A 6 -6.14 -5.11 -12.03
N ASN A 7 -5.89 -6.42 -12.14
CA ASN A 7 -4.54 -6.95 -12.16
C ASN A 7 -3.96 -6.73 -13.57
N ALA A 8 -2.81 -6.09 -13.65
CA ALA A 8 -2.26 -5.45 -14.85
C ALA A 8 -1.74 -6.39 -15.97
N ASN A 9 -2.33 -7.57 -16.14
CA ASN A 9 -2.03 -8.47 -17.26
C ASN A 9 -3.05 -8.35 -18.41
N ASP A 10 -3.90 -7.33 -18.37
CA ASP A 10 -4.87 -7.03 -19.42
C ASP A 10 -4.32 -5.91 -20.31
N ASP A 11 -3.56 -6.30 -21.34
CA ASP A 11 -2.96 -5.39 -22.33
C ASP A 11 -4.00 -4.63 -23.18
N SER A 12 -5.30 -4.94 -23.03
CA SER A 12 -6.38 -4.30 -23.79
C SER A 12 -6.74 -2.90 -23.30
N LYS A 13 -6.32 -2.49 -22.09
CA LYS A 13 -6.68 -1.20 -21.48
C LYS A 13 -5.47 -0.29 -21.29
N ASP A 14 -5.55 0.92 -21.85
CA ASP A 14 -4.51 1.94 -21.69
C ASP A 14 -4.62 2.69 -20.35
N TYR A 15 -3.68 2.41 -19.45
CA TYR A 15 -3.54 3.13 -18.17
C TYR A 15 -2.41 4.17 -18.20
N SER A 16 -1.78 4.43 -19.34
CA SER A 16 -0.60 5.30 -19.48
C SER A 16 -0.81 6.70 -18.89
N ARG A 17 -2.02 7.26 -19.05
CA ARG A 17 -2.43 8.59 -18.59
C ARG A 17 -2.76 8.67 -17.10
N TRP A 18 -2.94 7.53 -16.43
CA TRP A 18 -3.28 7.47 -15.01
C TRP A 18 -2.10 7.90 -14.14
N LYS A 19 -2.40 8.47 -12.97
CA LYS A 19 -1.37 8.96 -12.06
C LYS A 19 -0.73 7.80 -11.30
N ILE A 20 0.59 7.82 -11.20
CA ILE A 20 1.37 6.78 -10.51
C ILE A 20 1.55 7.12 -9.03
N ILE A 21 1.35 6.16 -8.15
CA ILE A 21 1.73 6.18 -6.74
C ILE A 21 2.64 4.98 -6.45
N TYR A 22 3.78 5.24 -5.80
CA TYR A 22 4.62 4.21 -5.20
C TYR A 22 4.46 4.24 -3.67
N PRO A 23 4.66 3.11 -2.97
CA PRO A 23 4.61 3.06 -1.51
C PRO A 23 5.47 4.12 -0.81
N ASN A 24 6.68 4.38 -1.32
CA ASN A 24 7.59 5.38 -0.74
C ASN A 24 7.01 6.79 -0.65
N TYR A 25 6.02 7.13 -1.49
CA TYR A 25 5.41 8.46 -1.46
C TYR A 25 4.67 8.73 -0.14
N LEU A 26 4.17 7.67 0.50
CA LEU A 26 3.33 7.68 1.70
C LEU A 26 4.05 7.10 2.93
N ASN A 27 5.33 6.69 2.79
CA ASN A 27 6.09 6.06 3.86
C ASN A 27 6.68 7.10 4.83
N LYS A 28 6.31 6.99 6.11
CA LYS A 28 6.76 7.85 7.21
C LYS A 28 8.25 7.70 7.52
N LYS A 29 8.82 6.52 7.29
CA LYS A 29 10.24 6.21 7.56
C LYS A 29 11.18 6.75 6.47
N LYS A 30 10.67 7.05 5.27
CA LYS A 30 11.47 7.57 4.15
C LYS A 30 11.55 9.09 4.22
N LYS A 31 12.71 9.67 3.92
CA LYS A 31 12.92 11.13 3.76
C LYS A 31 12.36 11.63 2.42
N VAL A 32 12.22 12.95 2.27
CA VAL A 32 11.83 13.57 0.97
C VAL A 32 12.82 13.19 -0.14
N LYS A 33 14.12 13.20 0.20
CA LYS A 33 15.20 12.74 -0.70
C LYS A 33 15.13 11.25 -1.04
N GLU A 34 14.40 10.44 -0.29
CA GLU A 34 14.21 8.99 -0.52
C GLU A 34 12.86 8.68 -1.20
N GLY A 35 12.05 9.70 -1.49
CA GLY A 35 10.84 9.57 -2.30
C GLY A 35 9.55 10.00 -1.62
N ARG A 36 9.54 10.26 -0.31
CA ARG A 36 8.34 10.74 0.39
C ARG A 36 7.81 12.02 -0.26
N LYS A 37 6.50 12.05 -0.54
CA LYS A 37 5.84 13.16 -1.24
C LYS A 37 4.92 14.00 -0.37
N ILE A 38 4.43 13.47 0.75
CA ILE A 38 3.50 14.18 1.64
C ILE A 38 4.09 14.42 3.04
N ASN A 39 3.41 15.25 3.84
CA ASN A 39 3.81 15.52 5.22
C ASN A 39 3.67 14.25 6.09
N LEU A 40 4.56 14.10 7.08
CA LEU A 40 4.60 12.99 8.04
C LEU A 40 3.26 12.74 8.74
N ASN A 41 2.46 13.79 8.99
CA ASN A 41 1.16 13.67 9.65
C ASN A 41 0.15 12.84 8.85
N TYR A 42 0.36 12.68 7.54
CA TYR A 42 -0.49 11.87 6.66
C TYR A 42 0.19 10.57 6.22
N CYS A 43 1.41 10.29 6.70
CA CYS A 43 2.15 9.09 6.31
C CYS A 43 1.92 7.94 7.29
N VAL A 44 2.21 6.71 6.84
CA VAL A 44 2.23 5.48 7.67
C VAL A 44 3.58 4.80 7.61
N ALA A 45 3.89 3.95 8.59
CA ALA A 45 5.08 3.10 8.54
C ALA A 45 4.85 1.97 7.54
N ASP A 46 5.79 1.81 6.60
CA ASP A 46 5.85 0.70 5.64
C ASP A 46 4.50 0.36 5.00
N PRO A 47 3.95 1.29 4.18
CA PRO A 47 2.71 1.05 3.45
C PRO A 47 2.91 -0.07 2.43
N SER A 48 2.02 -1.06 2.40
CA SER A 48 2.00 -2.07 1.35
C SER A 48 1.15 -1.63 0.15
N ILE A 49 1.41 -2.21 -1.02
CA ILE A 49 0.62 -1.92 -2.23
C ILE A 49 -0.83 -2.37 -2.09
N ASP A 50 -1.07 -3.48 -1.38
CA ASP A 50 -2.40 -4.02 -1.15
C ASP A 50 -3.19 -3.13 -0.16
N GLU A 51 -2.52 -2.57 0.86
CA GLU A 51 -3.12 -1.59 1.77
C GLU A 51 -3.50 -0.29 1.03
N ILE A 52 -2.63 0.19 0.14
CA ILE A 52 -2.94 1.39 -0.65
C ILE A 52 -4.10 1.12 -1.62
N ALA A 53 -4.16 -0.07 -2.23
CA ALA A 53 -5.28 -0.48 -3.08
C ALA A 53 -6.59 -0.55 -2.27
N LEU A 54 -6.55 -1.08 -1.04
CA LEU A 54 -7.69 -1.10 -0.13
C LEU A 54 -8.16 0.31 0.23
N ALA A 55 -7.23 1.22 0.55
CA ALA A 55 -7.54 2.62 0.81
C ALA A 55 -8.18 3.30 -0.42
N CYS A 56 -7.69 3.03 -1.63
CA CYS A 56 -8.30 3.54 -2.87
C CYS A 56 -9.72 3.00 -3.05
N LYS A 57 -9.93 1.71 -2.76
CA LYS A 57 -11.25 1.07 -2.81
C LYS A 57 -12.25 1.72 -1.84
N GLU A 58 -11.84 1.99 -0.61
CA GLU A 58 -12.68 2.70 0.38
C GLU A 58 -13.00 4.13 -0.05
N LEU A 59 -12.05 4.82 -0.68
CA LEU A 59 -12.24 6.16 -1.23
C LEU A 59 -13.03 6.16 -2.55
N LYS A 60 -13.46 4.99 -3.04
CA LYS A 60 -14.15 4.80 -4.32
C LYS A 60 -13.36 5.35 -5.52
N VAL A 61 -12.03 5.33 -5.42
CA VAL A 61 -11.12 5.78 -6.48
C VAL A 61 -10.69 4.56 -7.31
N GLN A 62 -10.78 4.67 -8.63
CA GLN A 62 -10.36 3.60 -9.54
C GLN A 62 -8.83 3.50 -9.54
N CYS A 63 -8.31 2.30 -9.29
CA CYS A 63 -6.88 2.03 -9.27
C CYS A 63 -6.53 0.68 -9.89
N VAL A 64 -5.32 0.59 -10.45
CA VAL A 64 -4.73 -0.62 -11.01
C VAL A 64 -3.44 -0.91 -10.27
N VAL A 65 -3.25 -2.16 -9.87
CA VAL A 65 -2.06 -2.60 -9.13
C VAL A 65 -1.13 -3.34 -10.09
N GLU A 66 0.10 -2.87 -10.18
CA GLU A 66 1.16 -3.48 -10.97
C GLU A 66 2.24 -4.02 -10.03
N LYS A 67 2.10 -5.26 -9.57
CA LYS A 67 2.97 -5.87 -8.54
C LYS A 67 4.43 -6.00 -8.99
N ASN A 68 4.66 -6.26 -10.28
CA ASN A 68 5.99 -6.53 -10.85
C ASN A 68 6.81 -5.27 -11.21
N LYS A 69 6.38 -4.08 -10.77
CA LYS A 69 7.11 -2.82 -11.00
C LYS A 69 7.80 -2.36 -9.73
N TYR A 70 8.91 -1.67 -9.87
CA TYR A 70 9.73 -1.24 -8.74
C TYR A 70 9.91 0.28 -8.73
N TYR A 71 10.09 0.86 -7.55
CA TYR A 71 10.35 2.29 -7.44
C TYR A 71 11.78 2.62 -7.89
N PRO A 72 12.00 3.50 -8.90
CA PRO A 72 13.34 3.69 -9.47
C PRO A 72 14.42 4.19 -8.50
N ARG A 73 14.03 4.88 -7.40
CA ARG A 73 14.98 5.35 -6.38
C ARG A 73 15.27 4.29 -5.30
N ASP A 74 14.42 3.28 -5.21
CA ASP A 74 14.49 2.23 -4.19
C ASP A 74 13.96 0.93 -4.79
N TRP A 75 14.84 0.20 -5.47
CA TRP A 75 14.51 -0.99 -6.24
C TRP A 75 14.05 -2.16 -5.36
N LEU A 76 14.26 -2.10 -4.04
CA LEU A 76 13.74 -3.07 -3.08
C LEU A 76 12.24 -2.91 -2.82
N VAL A 77 11.67 -1.77 -3.21
CA VAL A 77 10.26 -1.49 -3.03
C VAL A 77 9.50 -1.91 -4.28
N GLU A 78 8.79 -3.01 -4.12
CA GLU A 78 7.95 -3.60 -5.15
C GLU A 78 6.54 -2.99 -5.20
N GLY A 79 5.98 -3.11 -6.39
CA GLY A 79 4.68 -2.67 -6.83
C GLY A 79 4.54 -1.17 -7.11
N ARG A 80 3.64 -0.91 -8.06
CA ARG A 80 3.23 0.42 -8.52
C ARG A 80 1.72 0.46 -8.61
N ILE A 81 1.13 1.58 -8.21
CA ILE A 81 -0.32 1.77 -8.31
C ILE A 81 -0.60 2.88 -9.31
N ARG A 82 -1.42 2.58 -10.32
CA ARG A 82 -1.96 3.60 -11.22
C ARG A 82 -3.35 3.99 -10.74
N ILE A 83 -3.63 5.28 -10.77
CA ILE A 83 -4.87 5.84 -10.23
C ILE A 83 -5.49 6.78 -11.25
N LYS A 84 -6.78 6.56 -11.52
CA LYS A 84 -7.59 7.52 -12.25
C LYS A 84 -7.94 8.66 -11.31
N MET A 85 -7.62 9.89 -11.70
CA MET A 85 -8.08 11.04 -10.93
C MET A 85 -9.61 11.08 -10.97
N PRO A 86 -10.28 11.17 -9.81
CA PRO A 86 -11.73 11.33 -9.80
C PRO A 86 -12.11 12.70 -10.38
N ASP A 87 -13.32 12.79 -10.93
CA ASP A 87 -13.83 14.04 -11.48
C ASP A 87 -14.08 15.03 -10.34
N ALA A 88 -13.69 16.29 -10.55
CA ALA A 88 -13.74 17.35 -9.55
C ALA A 88 -15.16 17.64 -9.03
N GLU A 89 -16.18 17.38 -9.84
CA GLU A 89 -17.59 17.52 -9.46
C GLU A 89 -18.06 16.40 -8.54
N SER A 90 -17.52 15.18 -8.73
CA SER A 90 -17.91 13.98 -7.99
C SER A 90 -17.17 13.82 -6.66
N SER A 91 -16.03 14.52 -6.51
CA SER A 91 -15.16 14.38 -5.35
C SER A 91 -14.45 15.69 -5.06
N ASN A 92 -14.29 16.02 -3.77
CA ASN A 92 -13.53 17.20 -3.32
C ASN A 92 -12.00 17.00 -3.45
N ILE A 93 -11.54 16.27 -4.49
CA ILE A 93 -10.15 15.84 -4.70
C ILE A 93 -9.63 16.44 -6.01
N PHE A 94 -9.01 17.62 -5.90
CA PHE A 94 -8.56 18.38 -7.07
C PHE A 94 -7.13 18.07 -7.55
N SER A 95 -6.35 17.29 -6.80
CA SER A 95 -4.96 17.02 -7.16
C SER A 95 -4.46 15.67 -6.67
N LYS A 96 -3.43 15.15 -7.34
CA LYS A 96 -2.70 13.95 -6.90
C LYS A 96 -2.18 14.10 -5.47
N PHE A 97 -1.75 15.31 -5.08
CA PHE A 97 -1.25 15.58 -3.74
C PHE A 97 -2.36 15.53 -2.69
N ALA A 98 -3.53 16.11 -2.97
CA ALA A 98 -4.71 16.00 -2.11
C ALA A 98 -5.15 14.54 -1.97
N LEU A 99 -5.19 13.79 -3.07
CA LEU A 99 -5.51 12.37 -3.06
C LEU A 99 -4.53 11.56 -2.20
N MET A 100 -3.22 11.79 -2.33
CA MET A 100 -2.22 11.12 -1.50
C MET A 100 -2.43 11.38 0.00
N LYS A 101 -2.86 12.59 0.40
CA LYS A 101 -3.19 12.87 1.80
C LYS A 101 -4.39 12.06 2.26
N GLN A 102 -5.46 11.98 1.46
CA GLN A 102 -6.67 11.21 1.79
C GLN A 102 -6.37 9.71 1.90
N ILE A 103 -5.60 9.18 0.95
CA ILE A 103 -5.10 7.79 1.01
C ILE A 103 -4.28 7.58 2.28
N GLY A 104 -3.38 8.51 2.60
CA GLY A 104 -2.56 8.48 3.81
C GLY A 104 -3.38 8.40 5.11
N LEU A 105 -4.43 9.21 5.23
CA LEU A 105 -5.35 9.17 6.37
C LEU A 105 -6.09 7.82 6.45
N LYS A 106 -6.54 7.28 5.31
CA LYS A 106 -7.17 5.96 5.25
C LYS A 106 -6.23 4.82 5.62
N LEU A 107 -4.97 4.90 5.23
CA LEU A 107 -3.96 3.92 5.63
C LEU A 107 -3.74 3.94 7.15
N GLN A 108 -3.78 5.11 7.79
CA GLN A 108 -3.68 5.21 9.25
C GLN A 108 -4.83 4.47 9.94
N THR A 109 -6.06 4.64 9.44
CA THR A 109 -7.22 3.90 9.97
C THR A 109 -7.12 2.39 9.73
N ILE A 110 -6.67 1.98 8.54
CA ILE A 110 -6.50 0.55 8.21
C ILE A 110 -5.45 -0.10 9.13
N LYS A 111 -4.27 0.52 9.28
CA LYS A 111 -3.20 0.01 10.17
C LYS A 111 -3.70 -0.10 11.61
N ALA A 112 -4.37 0.92 12.14
CA ALA A 112 -4.90 0.90 13.51
C ALA A 112 -5.89 -0.25 13.75
N ASN A 113 -6.68 -0.62 12.74
CA ASN A 113 -7.65 -1.71 12.84
C ASN A 113 -7.03 -3.11 12.73
N VAL A 114 -5.78 -3.23 12.25
CA VAL A 114 -5.07 -4.53 12.09
C VAL A 114 -4.25 -4.90 13.34
N GLU A 115 -3.81 -3.91 14.13
CA GLU A 115 -3.02 -4.10 15.35
C GLU A 115 -3.63 -5.00 16.45
N PRO A 116 -4.95 -5.27 16.56
CA PRO A 116 -5.44 -6.25 17.54
C PRO A 116 -5.30 -7.73 17.12
N THR A 117 -4.84 -8.07 15.91
CA THR A 117 -4.86 -9.48 15.42
C THR A 117 -3.50 -10.14 15.18
N VAL A 118 -2.41 -9.38 15.05
CA VAL A 118 -1.09 -9.94 14.69
C VAL A 118 -0.31 -10.48 15.91
N ALA A 119 -0.66 -10.08 17.13
CA ALA A 119 0.00 -10.57 18.35
C ALA A 119 -0.22 -12.07 18.65
N VAL A 120 -1.11 -12.77 17.93
CA VAL A 120 -1.44 -14.19 18.20
C VAL A 120 -0.61 -15.17 17.35
N ASN A 121 -0.08 -14.77 16.19
CA ASN A 121 0.54 -15.72 15.24
C ASN A 121 2.07 -15.73 15.20
N ALA A 122 2.75 -15.19 16.22
CA ALA A 122 4.21 -15.26 16.35
C ALA A 122 4.71 -16.41 17.26
N ASN A 123 3.81 -17.18 17.89
CA ASN A 123 4.15 -18.18 18.92
C ASN A 123 4.02 -19.66 18.49
N SER A 124 4.25 -19.98 17.21
CA SER A 124 4.28 -21.38 16.75
C SER A 124 5.51 -21.69 15.89
N ALA A 125 6.70 -21.37 16.38
CA ALA A 125 7.95 -21.87 15.79
C ALA A 125 9.14 -21.86 16.78
N ALA A 126 8.95 -22.28 18.05
CA ALA A 126 10.09 -22.46 18.96
C ALA A 126 9.78 -23.41 20.13
N LYS A 127 9.74 -24.74 19.89
CA LYS A 127 10.07 -25.77 20.92
C LYS A 127 10.08 -27.18 20.31
N LYS A 128 11.25 -27.66 19.88
CA LYS A 128 11.66 -29.08 20.03
C LYS A 128 13.18 -29.13 20.23
N LYS A 129 13.60 -28.99 21.49
CA LYS A 129 14.96 -29.27 21.97
C LYS A 129 14.93 -30.65 22.64
N LYS A 130 15.82 -31.55 22.21
CA LYS A 130 16.41 -32.72 22.89
C LYS A 130 15.51 -33.59 23.79
N LYS A 131 15.32 -34.86 23.40
CA LYS A 131 15.15 -35.96 24.37
C LYS A 131 16.21 -37.04 24.11
N LYS A 132 17.22 -37.04 24.98
CA LYS A 132 18.19 -38.11 25.21
C LYS A 132 17.46 -39.21 25.99
N LYS A 133 17.57 -40.48 25.57
CA LYS A 133 17.25 -41.64 26.44
C LYS A 133 18.22 -42.78 26.11
N ASN A 134 19.03 -43.12 27.11
CA ASN A 134 19.74 -44.40 27.27
C ASN A 134 18.79 -45.46 27.86
N LYS A 135 19.26 -46.71 27.82
CA LYS A 135 18.77 -48.00 28.39
C LYS A 135 17.85 -48.80 27.45
N ASP A 136 18.11 -50.06 27.14
CA ASP A 136 19.01 -51.09 27.70
C ASP A 136 19.79 -51.83 26.60
#